data_AF-A0A1I3YVY4-F1
#
_entry.id   AF-A0A1I3YVY4-F1
#
_cell.length_a   1.000
_cell.length_b   1.000
_cell.length_c   1.000
_cell.angle_alpha   90.00
_cell.angle_beta   90.00
_cell.angle_gamma   90.00
#
_symmetry.space_group_name_H-M   'P 1'
#
loop_
_entity.id
_entity.type
_entity.pdbx_description
1 polymer ?
#
loop_
_entity_poly.entity_id
_entity_poly.type
_entity_poly.pdbx_seq_one_letter_code
_entity_poly.pdbx_strand_id
1 'polypeptide(L)'
;MRCWWEQRAGADGRVQRVVPDGCSDLVVFDDGEAIFVGPALDVALVPLPPGAHLRGLRLRTEALGPVLRLPAHELAGATVPVSEVLPERLARLAVEQVWEGVLPEPLRKSSADPRVTHAVRRLWSGGTTVAAVADELGVADRHLRRLFLDHTGMTPKAVHRVGRFQRFLHAADTTRVSLADLAADAGFADQAHLAREVRALAGLPPRDLLRERRGD
;
A
#
# COMPACT_ATOMS: atom_id res chain seq x y z
N MET A 1 -4.14 9.45 -3.30
CA MET A 1 -5.48 9.05 -2.84
C MET A 1 -5.49 9.09 -1.32
N ARG A 2 -6.41 9.84 -0.74
CA ARG A 2 -6.74 9.79 0.68
C ARG A 2 -8.24 9.52 0.72
N CYS A 3 -8.63 8.33 1.10
CA CYS A 3 -10.03 7.93 1.18
C CYS A 3 -10.23 7.16 2.46
N TRP A 4 -11.43 7.25 3.02
CA TRP A 4 -11.84 6.32 4.03
C TRP A 4 -12.48 5.10 3.37
N TRP A 5 -12.54 4.00 4.09
CA TRP A 5 -13.23 2.78 3.71
C TRP A 5 -13.88 2.17 4.96
N GLU A 6 -14.93 1.39 4.77
CA GLU A 6 -15.60 0.64 5.83
C GLU A 6 -15.65 -0.82 5.43
N GLN A 7 -15.45 -1.68 6.42
CA GLN A 7 -15.51 -3.11 6.23
C GLN A 7 -16.22 -3.77 7.40
N ARG A 8 -17.08 -4.73 7.08
CA ARG A 8 -17.72 -5.62 8.04
C ARG A 8 -17.36 -7.07 7.74
N ALA A 9 -17.07 -7.83 8.77
CA ALA A 9 -16.94 -9.28 8.68
C ALA A 9 -18.33 -9.92 8.80
N GLY A 10 -18.52 -11.04 8.09
CA GLY A 10 -19.75 -11.84 8.21
C GLY A 10 -19.83 -12.55 9.56
N ALA A 11 -20.91 -13.29 9.76
CA ALA A 11 -21.16 -14.05 10.99
C ALA A 11 -20.07 -15.10 11.29
N ASP A 12 -19.39 -15.61 10.26
CA ASP A 12 -18.34 -16.63 10.42
C ASP A 12 -16.92 -16.04 10.50
N GLY A 13 -16.78 -14.71 10.43
CA GLY A 13 -15.49 -14.06 10.24
C GLY A 13 -14.86 -14.41 8.88
N ARG A 14 -13.59 -14.06 8.69
CA ARG A 14 -12.77 -14.53 7.56
C ARG A 14 -11.29 -14.25 7.79
N VAL A 15 -10.42 -14.93 7.05
CA VAL A 15 -9.02 -14.48 6.89
C VAL A 15 -8.94 -13.62 5.64
N GLN A 16 -8.54 -12.36 5.80
CA GLN A 16 -8.33 -11.44 4.69
C GLN A 16 -6.87 -11.45 4.26
N ARG A 17 -6.66 -11.64 2.95
CA ARG A 17 -5.35 -11.42 2.33
C ARG A 17 -5.17 -9.93 2.02
N VAL A 18 -4.21 -9.31 2.68
CA VAL A 18 -3.76 -7.95 2.39
C VAL A 18 -2.47 -8.04 1.59
N VAL A 19 -2.46 -7.44 0.41
CA VAL A 19 -1.30 -7.46 -0.50
C VAL A 19 -0.70 -6.05 -0.63
N PRO A 20 0.60 -5.93 -0.93
CA PRO A 20 1.23 -4.63 -1.15
C PRO A 20 0.55 -3.81 -2.24
N ASP A 21 0.07 -2.61 -1.89
CA ASP A 21 -0.67 -1.71 -2.78
C ASP A 21 -0.18 -0.25 -2.75
N GLY A 22 1.00 -0.02 -2.17
CA GLY A 22 1.60 1.32 -2.10
C GLY A 22 0.86 2.27 -1.17
N CYS A 23 0.03 1.75 -0.27
CA CYS A 23 -0.65 2.49 0.76
C CYS A 23 -0.28 2.02 2.17
N SER A 24 -0.72 2.82 3.13
CA SER A 24 -0.79 2.50 4.57
C SER A 24 -2.16 2.90 5.06
N ASP A 25 -2.62 2.27 6.13
CA ASP A 25 -3.97 2.44 6.62
C ASP A 25 -3.95 2.74 8.13
N LEU A 26 -4.66 3.79 8.55
CA LEU A 26 -5.09 3.94 9.93
C LEU A 26 -6.42 3.22 10.05
N VAL A 27 -6.53 2.19 10.88
CA VAL A 27 -7.72 1.36 11.04
C VAL A 27 -8.28 1.55 12.44
N VAL A 28 -9.58 1.80 12.53
CA VAL A 28 -10.35 1.97 13.77
C VAL A 28 -11.38 0.84 13.86
N PHE A 29 -11.42 0.19 15.01
CA PHE A 29 -12.36 -0.87 15.36
C PHE A 29 -13.58 -0.29 16.11
N ASP A 30 -14.65 -1.07 16.22
CA ASP A 30 -15.91 -0.67 16.85
C ASP A 30 -15.83 -0.49 18.37
N ASP A 31 -14.86 -1.13 19.02
CA ASP A 31 -14.50 -0.93 20.42
C ASP A 31 -13.64 0.33 20.67
N GLY A 32 -13.28 1.05 19.61
CA GLY A 32 -12.45 2.25 19.65
C GLY A 32 -10.95 1.99 19.66
N GLU A 33 -10.51 0.73 19.61
CA GLU A 33 -9.11 0.43 19.33
C GLU A 33 -8.72 0.96 17.95
N ALA A 34 -7.48 1.43 17.82
CA ALA A 34 -7.00 1.97 16.56
C ALA A 34 -5.52 1.66 16.33
N ILE A 35 -5.25 1.14 15.14
CA ILE A 35 -3.91 0.75 14.68
C ILE A 35 -3.51 1.50 13.43
N PHE A 36 -2.22 1.71 13.27
CA PHE A 36 -1.58 2.14 12.04
C PHE A 36 -0.89 0.95 11.41
N VAL A 37 -1.30 0.61 10.18
CA VAL A 37 -0.69 -0.42 9.34
C VAL A 37 0.19 0.28 8.33
N GLY A 38 1.50 0.12 8.49
CA GLY A 38 2.46 0.73 7.58
C GLY A 38 2.56 0.02 6.23
N PRO A 39 3.48 0.48 5.35
CA PRO A 39 3.59 -0.03 3.98
C PRO A 39 3.82 -1.54 3.97
N ALA A 40 2.92 -2.29 3.36
CA ALA A 40 3.10 -3.72 3.18
C ALA A 40 4.23 -3.97 2.16
N LEU A 41 5.22 -4.77 2.57
CA LEU A 41 6.31 -5.21 1.69
C LEU A 41 5.99 -6.56 1.05
N ASP A 42 5.25 -7.39 1.78
CA ASP A 42 4.84 -8.75 1.44
C ASP A 42 3.36 -8.96 1.81
N VAL A 43 2.83 -10.16 1.56
CA VAL A 43 1.44 -10.50 1.93
C VAL A 43 1.26 -10.61 3.44
N ALA A 44 0.14 -10.09 3.94
CA ALA A 44 -0.35 -10.37 5.29
C ALA A 44 -1.67 -11.13 5.24
N LEU A 45 -1.82 -12.13 6.10
CA LEU A 45 -3.08 -12.84 6.34
C LEU A 45 -3.67 -12.35 7.65
N VAL A 46 -4.68 -11.50 7.54
CA VAL A 46 -5.29 -10.81 8.67
C VAL A 46 -6.58 -11.53 9.05
N PRO A 47 -6.65 -12.19 10.23
CA PRO A 47 -7.90 -12.74 10.72
C PRO A 47 -8.85 -11.60 11.08
N LEU A 48 -10.09 -11.69 10.58
CA LEU A 48 -11.19 -10.81 10.95
C LEU A 48 -12.21 -11.63 11.73
N PRO A 49 -12.38 -11.33 13.02
CA PRO A 49 -13.36 -12.01 13.84
C PRO A 49 -14.78 -11.92 13.27
N PRO A 50 -15.66 -12.88 13.61
CA PRO A 50 -17.09 -12.77 13.41
C PRO A 50 -17.65 -11.39 13.78
N GLY A 51 -18.39 -10.77 12.86
CA GLY A 51 -19.05 -9.49 13.10
C GLY A 51 -18.12 -8.27 13.23
N ALA A 52 -16.81 -8.42 13.09
CA ALA A 52 -15.86 -7.31 13.18
C ALA A 52 -16.27 -6.15 12.26
N HIS A 53 -16.39 -4.95 12.83
CA HIS A 53 -16.68 -3.72 12.10
C HIS A 53 -15.50 -2.76 12.24
N LEU A 54 -14.91 -2.41 11.12
CA LEU A 54 -13.77 -1.51 11.11
C LEU A 54 -13.90 -0.46 10.00
N ARG A 55 -13.38 0.72 10.29
CA ARG A 55 -13.25 1.84 9.35
C ARG A 55 -11.79 2.21 9.24
N GLY A 56 -11.34 2.52 8.03
CA GLY A 56 -9.95 2.85 7.80
C GLY A 56 -9.78 4.13 7.01
N LEU A 57 -8.69 4.84 7.28
CA LEU A 57 -8.17 5.92 6.46
C LEU A 57 -6.96 5.42 5.69
N ARG A 58 -7.09 5.40 4.36
CA ARG A 58 -6.01 5.05 3.46
C ARG A 58 -5.14 6.25 3.12
N LEU A 59 -3.84 6.08 3.25
CA LEU A 59 -2.81 7.07 2.94
C LEU A 59 -1.87 6.49 1.88
N ARG A 60 -1.58 7.25 0.81
CA ARG A 60 -0.49 6.86 -0.09
C ARG A 60 0.84 6.96 0.63
N THR A 61 1.71 5.98 0.36
CA THR A 61 2.99 5.87 1.05
C THR A 61 3.84 7.12 0.95
N GLU A 62 3.90 7.84 -0.18
CA GLU A 62 4.73 9.05 -0.28
C GLU A 62 4.30 10.23 0.62
N ALA A 63 3.10 10.15 1.21
CA ALA A 63 2.61 11.15 2.15
C ALA A 63 3.00 10.85 3.60
N LEU A 64 3.60 9.70 3.91
CA LEU A 64 3.80 9.25 5.29
C LEU A 64 4.83 10.07 6.05
N GLY A 65 6.03 10.25 5.51
CA GLY A 65 7.10 10.98 6.20
C GLY A 65 6.63 12.35 6.74
N PRO A 66 6.00 13.22 5.91
CA PRO A 66 5.48 14.50 6.37
C PRO A 66 4.30 14.41 7.36
N VAL A 67 3.49 13.34 7.29
CA VAL A 67 2.35 13.13 8.20
C VAL A 67 2.82 12.65 9.59
N LEU A 68 3.77 11.72 9.63
CA LEU A 68 4.12 10.98 10.84
C LEU A 68 5.33 11.58 11.57
N ARG A 69 6.08 12.48 10.92
CA ARG A 69 7.31 13.11 11.45
C ARG A 69 8.38 12.08 11.88
N LEU A 70 8.27 10.86 11.37
CA LEU A 70 9.20 9.75 11.52
C LEU A 70 9.61 9.28 10.12
N PRO A 71 10.81 8.73 9.94
CA PRO A 71 11.17 8.04 8.72
C PRO A 71 10.17 6.91 8.43
N ALA A 72 9.50 6.95 7.28
CA ALA A 72 8.42 6.01 6.98
C ALA A 72 8.88 4.53 6.93
N HIS A 73 10.18 4.27 6.78
CA HIS A 73 10.74 2.92 6.78
C HIS A 73 10.68 2.24 8.15
N GLU A 74 10.54 3.00 9.24
CA GLU A 74 10.33 2.44 10.58
C GLU A 74 8.97 1.75 10.69
N LEU A 75 8.02 2.08 9.80
CA LEU A 75 6.67 1.52 9.78
C LEU A 75 6.50 0.45 8.69
N ALA A 76 7.51 0.20 7.86
CA ALA A 76 7.41 -0.78 6.78
C ALA A 76 7.16 -2.19 7.35
N GLY A 77 6.02 -2.79 6.98
CA GLY A 77 5.57 -4.08 7.51
C GLY A 77 5.13 -4.05 8.98
N ALA A 78 5.07 -2.88 9.63
CA ALA A 78 4.68 -2.75 11.02
C ALA A 78 3.17 -2.52 11.16
N THR A 79 2.62 -3.06 12.25
CA THR A 79 1.29 -2.73 12.76
C THR A 79 1.47 -2.25 14.19
N VAL A 80 1.14 -0.98 14.45
CA VAL A 80 1.37 -0.33 15.75
C VAL A 80 0.12 0.43 16.19
N PRO A 81 -0.10 0.67 17.50
CA PRO A 81 -1.13 1.58 17.96
C PRO A 81 -1.01 2.96 17.33
N VAL A 82 -2.13 3.62 17.01
CA VAL A 82 -2.12 4.97 16.41
C VAL A 82 -1.43 6.00 17.32
N SER A 83 -1.48 5.80 18.63
CA SER A 83 -0.82 6.64 19.63
C SER A 83 0.72 6.61 19.55
N GLU A 84 1.32 5.59 18.94
CA GLU A 84 2.77 5.52 18.74
C GLU A 84 3.24 6.34 17.53
N VAL A 85 2.34 6.63 16.59
CA VAL A 85 2.67 7.30 15.32
C VAL A 85 2.13 8.72 15.20
N LEU A 86 1.09 9.07 15.96
CA LEU A 86 0.48 10.39 15.97
C LEU A 86 0.51 11.00 17.39
N PRO A 87 0.76 12.32 17.52
CA PRO A 87 0.58 13.00 18.80
C PRO A 87 -0.82 12.76 19.37
N GLU A 88 -0.94 12.57 20.69
CA GLU A 88 -2.18 12.14 21.35
C GLU A 88 -3.45 12.87 20.89
N ARG A 89 -3.39 14.22 20.81
CA ARG A 89 -4.52 15.04 20.36
C ARG A 89 -4.94 14.72 18.91
N LEU A 90 -3.97 14.50 18.02
CA LEU A 90 -4.23 14.16 16.63
C LEU A 90 -4.67 12.70 16.49
N ALA A 91 -4.12 11.79 17.28
CA ALA A 91 -4.57 10.39 17.33
C ALA A 91 -6.06 10.33 17.69
N ARG A 92 -6.47 10.98 18.78
CA ARG A 92 -7.88 11.02 19.23
C ARG A 92 -8.82 11.59 18.16
N LEU A 93 -8.45 12.72 17.57
CA LEU A 93 -9.20 13.35 16.49
C LEU A 93 -9.31 12.44 15.25
N ALA A 94 -8.20 11.79 14.88
CA ALA A 94 -8.17 10.90 13.73
C ALA A 94 -9.05 9.67 13.95
N VAL A 95 -9.00 9.06 15.14
CA VAL A 95 -9.86 7.93 15.50
C VAL A 95 -11.33 8.30 15.41
N GLU A 96 -11.73 9.40 16.06
CA GLU A 96 -13.11 9.89 16.02
C GLU A 96 -13.58 10.18 14.59
N GLN A 97 -12.81 10.95 13.82
CA GLN A 97 -13.23 11.36 12.48
C GLN A 97 -13.21 10.20 11.47
N VAL A 98 -12.23 9.31 11.54
CA VAL A 98 -12.20 8.11 10.68
C VAL A 98 -13.35 7.19 11.01
N TRP A 99 -13.67 7.04 12.31
CA TRP A 99 -14.88 6.33 12.72
C TRP A 99 -16.12 6.99 12.14
N GLU A 100 -16.25 8.31 12.09
CA GLU A 100 -17.40 9.00 11.46
C GLU A 100 -17.36 9.04 9.92
N GLY A 101 -16.37 8.40 9.28
CA GLY A 101 -16.23 8.42 7.81
C GLY A 101 -15.78 9.78 7.26
N VAL A 102 -15.06 10.56 8.07
CA VAL A 102 -14.55 11.89 7.75
C VAL A 102 -13.02 11.85 7.66
N LEU A 103 -12.47 12.49 6.62
CA LEU A 103 -11.02 12.63 6.46
C LEU A 103 -10.47 13.69 7.43
N PRO A 104 -9.54 13.36 8.33
CA PRO A 104 -9.03 14.33 9.28
C PRO A 104 -8.26 15.46 8.60
N GLU A 105 -8.67 16.70 8.89
CA GLU A 105 -8.17 17.89 8.20
C GLU A 105 -6.64 18.06 8.29
N PRO A 106 -5.98 17.83 9.44
CA PRO A 106 -4.52 17.87 9.52
C PRO A 106 -3.84 16.82 8.63
N LEU A 107 -4.42 15.63 8.53
CA LEU A 107 -3.93 14.55 7.66
C LEU A 107 -4.20 14.86 6.18
N ARG A 108 -5.26 15.63 5.89
CA ARG A 108 -5.58 16.12 4.55
C ARG A 108 -4.62 17.19 4.04
N LYS A 109 -4.09 18.05 4.92
CA LYS A 109 -3.20 19.17 4.55
C LYS A 109 -1.74 18.79 4.36
N SER A 110 -1.30 17.65 4.89
CA SER A 110 0.08 17.21 4.71
C SER A 110 0.40 17.02 3.22
N SER A 111 1.53 17.54 2.74
CA SER A 111 1.94 17.42 1.34
C SER A 111 3.20 16.57 1.25
N ALA A 112 3.20 15.64 0.29
CA ALA A 112 4.36 14.83 -0.04
C ALA A 112 5.42 15.66 -0.77
N ASP A 113 6.69 15.28 -0.66
CA ASP A 113 7.75 15.88 -1.47
C ASP A 113 7.41 15.70 -2.97
N PRO A 114 7.35 16.77 -3.77
CA PRO A 114 7.01 16.68 -5.20
C PRO A 114 7.94 15.75 -5.99
N ARG A 115 9.22 15.66 -5.62
CA ARG A 115 10.20 14.77 -6.25
C ARG A 115 9.87 13.31 -5.99
N VAL A 116 9.54 12.98 -4.74
CA VAL A 116 9.11 11.61 -4.37
C VAL A 116 7.80 11.28 -5.05
N THR A 117 6.84 12.21 -5.05
CA THR A 117 5.56 12.04 -5.73
C THR A 117 5.75 11.76 -7.23
N HIS A 118 6.63 12.52 -7.88
CA HIS A 118 6.98 12.31 -9.28
C HIS A 118 7.61 10.93 -9.51
N ALA A 119 8.63 10.58 -8.72
CA ALA A 119 9.35 9.31 -8.85
C ALA A 119 8.44 8.09 -8.61
N VAL A 120 7.62 8.13 -7.56
CA VAL A 120 6.63 7.07 -7.28
C VAL A 120 5.68 6.92 -8.46
N ARG A 121 5.14 8.03 -9.00
CA ARG A 121 4.27 7.99 -10.17
C ARG A 121 4.94 7.34 -11.38
N ARG A 122 6.20 7.69 -11.68
CA ARG A 122 6.95 7.12 -12.81
C ARG A 122 7.21 5.62 -12.65
N LEU A 123 7.60 5.18 -11.45
CA LEU A 123 7.82 3.77 -11.18
C LEU A 123 6.51 2.97 -11.14
N TRP A 124 5.42 3.60 -10.70
CA TRP A 124 4.09 3.01 -10.64
C TRP A 124 3.42 2.87 -12.01
N SER A 125 3.68 3.78 -12.95
CA SER A 125 3.18 3.65 -14.32
C SER A 125 3.92 2.56 -15.11
N GLY A 126 5.16 2.24 -14.73
CA GLY A 126 6.01 1.32 -15.49
C GLY A 126 6.69 2.00 -16.69
N GLY A 127 7.37 1.20 -17.53
CA GLY A 127 8.09 1.69 -18.70
C GLY A 127 9.37 2.48 -18.40
N THR A 128 9.89 2.40 -17.17
CA THR A 128 11.10 3.09 -16.74
C THR A 128 11.94 2.21 -15.81
N THR A 129 13.15 2.65 -15.49
CA THR A 129 14.02 2.01 -14.50
C THR A 129 14.24 2.92 -13.31
N VAL A 130 14.70 2.37 -12.18
CA VAL A 130 15.09 3.18 -11.02
C VAL A 130 16.21 4.16 -11.37
N ALA A 131 17.19 3.71 -12.17
CA ALA A 131 18.30 4.56 -12.62
C ALA A 131 17.81 5.72 -13.49
N ALA A 132 16.94 5.45 -14.47
CA ALA A 132 16.36 6.51 -15.30
C ALA A 132 15.59 7.55 -14.47
N VAL A 133 14.85 7.13 -13.44
CA VAL A 133 14.18 8.07 -12.51
C VAL A 133 15.18 8.85 -11.66
N ALA A 134 16.30 8.26 -11.26
CA ALA A 134 17.37 8.96 -10.55
C ALA A 134 18.02 10.04 -11.43
N ASP A 135 18.32 9.69 -12.69
CA ASP A 135 18.87 10.59 -13.70
C ASP A 135 17.91 11.75 -14.01
N GLU A 136 16.62 11.46 -14.21
CA GLU A 136 15.56 12.47 -14.42
C GLU A 136 15.47 13.49 -13.27
N LEU A 137 15.72 13.05 -12.04
CA LEU A 137 15.73 13.91 -10.85
C LEU A 137 17.09 14.56 -10.57
N GLY A 138 18.14 14.22 -11.32
CA GLY A 138 19.49 14.72 -11.10
C GLY A 138 20.09 14.30 -9.75
N VAL A 139 19.74 13.11 -9.25
CA VAL A 139 20.21 12.62 -7.94
C VAL A 139 20.90 11.26 -8.08
N ALA A 140 21.91 11.01 -7.24
CA ALA A 140 22.52 9.69 -7.17
C ALA A 140 21.56 8.63 -6.58
N ASP A 141 21.73 7.37 -6.97
CA ASP A 141 20.95 6.22 -6.49
C ASP A 141 20.81 6.15 -4.97
N ARG A 142 21.89 6.42 -4.23
CA ARG A 142 21.89 6.42 -2.75
C ARG A 142 20.94 7.50 -2.20
N HIS A 143 20.91 8.67 -2.83
CA HIS A 143 20.01 9.75 -2.42
C HIS A 143 18.55 9.41 -2.74
N LEU A 144 18.29 8.88 -3.94
CA LEU A 144 16.95 8.42 -4.32
C LEU A 144 16.45 7.35 -3.35
N ARG A 145 17.29 6.37 -3.02
CA ARG A 145 16.96 5.32 -2.05
C ARG A 145 16.57 5.90 -0.69
N ARG A 146 17.35 6.85 -0.17
CA ARG A 146 17.06 7.51 1.12
C ARG A 146 15.73 8.26 1.08
N LEU A 147 15.51 9.10 0.06
CA LEU A 147 14.24 9.80 -0.13
C LEU A 147 13.05 8.84 -0.12
N PHE A 148 13.18 7.70 -0.80
CA PHE A 148 12.13 6.69 -0.85
C PHE A 148 11.87 6.02 0.50
N LEU A 149 12.92 5.65 1.23
CA LEU A 149 12.78 5.07 2.57
C LEU A 149 12.16 6.06 3.55
N ASP A 150 12.60 7.31 3.54
CA ASP A 150 12.13 8.34 4.49
C ASP A 150 10.68 8.72 4.21
N HIS A 151 10.28 8.79 2.94
CA HIS A 151 8.94 9.25 2.59
C HIS A 151 7.93 8.12 2.40
N THR A 152 8.31 7.00 1.77
CA THR A 152 7.39 5.92 1.39
C THR A 152 7.50 4.66 2.26
N GLY A 153 8.59 4.54 3.03
CA GLY A 153 8.94 3.34 3.78
C GLY A 153 9.44 2.18 2.93
N MET A 154 9.49 2.35 1.61
CA MET A 154 9.90 1.32 0.67
C MET A 154 11.09 1.81 -0.15
N THR A 155 11.93 0.89 -0.62
CA THR A 155 12.98 1.25 -1.60
C THR A 155 12.38 1.59 -2.97
N PRO A 156 13.08 2.33 -3.86
CA PRO A 156 12.60 2.56 -5.22
C PRO A 156 12.31 1.27 -5.99
N LYS A 157 13.13 0.22 -5.78
CA LYS A 157 12.91 -1.10 -6.38
C LYS A 157 11.64 -1.76 -5.85
N ALA A 158 11.36 -1.64 -4.55
CA ALA A 158 10.13 -2.18 -3.95
C ALA A 158 8.89 -1.44 -4.47
N VAL A 159 8.90 -0.10 -4.54
CA VAL A 159 7.80 0.67 -5.17
C VAL A 159 7.56 0.23 -6.61
N HIS A 160 8.62 0.08 -7.41
CA HIS A 160 8.49 -0.36 -8.80
C HIS A 160 7.90 -1.77 -8.92
N ARG A 161 8.36 -2.70 -8.06
CA ARG A 161 7.84 -4.07 -7.96
C ARG A 161 6.36 -4.09 -7.59
N VAL A 162 5.96 -3.35 -6.56
CA VAL A 162 4.56 -3.24 -6.12
C VAL A 162 3.70 -2.60 -7.22
N GLY A 163 4.17 -1.54 -7.87
CA GLY A 163 3.48 -0.93 -9.00
C GLY A 163 3.25 -1.92 -10.15
N ARG A 164 4.25 -2.75 -10.47
CA ARG A 164 4.11 -3.82 -11.48
C ARG A 164 3.05 -4.84 -11.09
N PHE A 165 3.06 -5.29 -9.85
CA PHE A 165 2.07 -6.22 -9.33
C PHE A 165 0.64 -5.63 -9.36
N GLN A 166 0.48 -4.37 -8.96
CA GLN A 166 -0.82 -3.68 -8.99
C GLN A 166 -1.34 -3.45 -10.41
N ARG A 167 -0.45 -3.18 -11.39
CA ARG A 167 -0.83 -3.15 -12.82
C ARG A 167 -1.32 -4.52 -13.29
N PHE A 168 -0.67 -5.61 -12.89
CA PHE A 168 -1.14 -6.96 -13.20
C PHE A 168 -2.55 -7.21 -12.64
N LEU A 169 -2.80 -6.89 -11.37
CA LEU A 169 -4.12 -7.05 -10.77
C LEU A 169 -5.17 -6.24 -11.53
N HIS A 170 -4.88 -4.97 -11.81
CA HIS A 170 -5.79 -4.10 -12.56
C HIS A 170 -6.10 -4.62 -13.97
N ALA A 171 -5.08 -5.10 -14.70
CA ALA A 171 -5.27 -5.68 -16.03
C ALA A 171 -6.09 -6.98 -15.98
N ALA A 172 -5.87 -7.82 -14.96
CA ALA A 172 -6.58 -9.08 -14.78
C ALA A 172 -8.05 -8.89 -14.34
N ASP A 173 -8.36 -7.76 -13.70
CA ASP A 173 -9.72 -7.37 -13.31
C ASP A 173 -10.50 -6.74 -14.49
N THR A 174 -9.80 -6.17 -15.48
CA THR A 174 -10.41 -5.45 -16.62
C THR A 174 -10.40 -6.20 -17.95
N THR A 175 -9.60 -7.26 -18.07
CA THR A 175 -9.44 -8.04 -19.31
C THR A 175 -9.51 -9.55 -19.04
N ARG A 176 -9.70 -10.34 -20.11
CA ARG A 176 -9.63 -11.81 -20.05
C ARG A 176 -8.62 -12.36 -21.05
N VAL A 177 -7.37 -11.93 -20.91
CA VAL A 177 -6.24 -12.39 -21.74
C VAL A 177 -5.39 -13.43 -21.00
N SER A 178 -4.36 -13.96 -21.68
CA SER A 178 -3.50 -14.98 -21.08
C SER A 178 -2.60 -14.39 -19.97
N LEU A 179 -2.06 -15.24 -19.10
CA LEU A 179 -1.07 -14.80 -18.11
C LEU A 179 0.23 -14.27 -18.74
N ALA A 180 0.54 -14.69 -19.97
CA ALA A 180 1.70 -14.18 -20.70
C ALA A 180 1.46 -12.74 -21.18
N ASP A 181 0.26 -12.45 -21.69
CA ASP A 181 -0.12 -11.09 -22.11
C ASP A 181 -0.20 -10.16 -20.90
N LEU A 182 -0.85 -10.61 -19.81
CA LEU A 182 -0.89 -9.86 -18.55
C LEU A 182 0.52 -9.60 -17.98
N ALA A 183 1.45 -10.54 -18.16
CA ALA A 183 2.84 -10.36 -17.76
C ALA A 183 3.50 -9.24 -18.58
N ALA A 184 3.36 -9.27 -19.90
CA ALA A 184 3.92 -8.26 -20.79
C ALA A 184 3.34 -6.86 -20.50
N ASP A 185 2.01 -6.75 -20.41
CA ASP A 185 1.30 -5.49 -20.18
C ASP A 185 1.65 -4.86 -18.83
N ALA A 186 1.79 -5.68 -17.78
CA ALA A 186 2.18 -5.19 -16.48
C ALA A 186 3.67 -4.81 -16.40
N GLY A 187 4.50 -5.26 -17.35
CA GLY A 187 5.93 -4.98 -17.42
C GLY A 187 6.82 -6.03 -16.73
N PHE A 188 6.37 -7.30 -16.68
CA PHE A 188 7.21 -8.44 -16.36
C PHE A 188 7.96 -8.91 -17.61
N ALA A 189 9.09 -9.59 -17.39
CA ALA A 189 9.92 -10.10 -18.48
C ALA A 189 9.25 -11.28 -19.21
N ASP A 190 8.54 -12.13 -18.46
CA ASP A 190 7.83 -13.30 -18.94
C ASP A 190 6.82 -13.76 -17.86
N GLN A 191 6.02 -14.78 -18.19
CA GLN A 191 5.05 -15.38 -17.28
C GLN A 191 5.70 -16.00 -16.04
N ALA A 192 6.92 -16.55 -16.14
CA ALA A 192 7.61 -17.17 -15.00
C ALA A 192 8.10 -16.12 -14.00
N HIS A 193 8.57 -14.96 -14.48
CA HIS A 193 8.90 -13.79 -13.68
C HIS A 193 7.64 -13.26 -12.97
N LEU A 194 6.53 -13.09 -13.69
CA LEU A 194 5.24 -12.75 -13.08
C LEU A 194 4.87 -13.75 -11.96
N ALA A 195 4.99 -15.05 -12.23
CA ALA A 195 4.58 -16.07 -11.28
C ALA A 195 5.47 -16.14 -10.03
N ARG A 196 6.76 -15.79 -10.12
CA ARG A 196 7.65 -15.65 -8.95
C ARG A 196 7.29 -14.44 -8.10
N GLU A 197 7.08 -13.30 -8.75
CA GLU A 197 6.78 -12.04 -8.07
C GLU A 197 5.41 -12.05 -7.39
N VAL A 198 4.38 -12.57 -8.09
CA VAL A 198 3.03 -12.69 -7.52
C VAL A 198 3.02 -13.62 -6.31
N ARG A 199 3.73 -14.76 -6.36
CA ARG A 199 3.86 -15.65 -5.19
C ARG A 199 4.51 -14.95 -4.01
N ALA A 200 5.55 -14.17 -4.24
CA ALA A 200 6.24 -13.47 -3.17
C ALA A 200 5.38 -12.34 -2.56
N LEU A 201 4.60 -11.62 -3.37
CA LEU A 201 3.80 -10.47 -2.91
C LEU A 201 2.41 -10.85 -2.40
N ALA A 202 1.86 -11.98 -2.82
CA ALA A 202 0.50 -12.41 -2.50
C ALA A 202 0.43 -13.77 -1.79
N GLY A 203 1.53 -14.51 -1.71
CA GLY A 203 1.56 -15.86 -1.13
C GLY A 203 0.87 -16.93 -1.97
N LEU A 204 0.36 -16.59 -3.16
CA LEU A 204 -0.36 -17.50 -4.05
C LEU A 204 0.17 -17.43 -5.48
N PRO A 205 0.10 -18.53 -6.26
CA PRO A 205 0.27 -18.48 -7.70
C PRO A 205 -0.74 -17.52 -8.36
N PRO A 206 -0.42 -16.93 -9.53
CA PRO A 206 -1.30 -15.98 -10.20
C PRO A 206 -2.72 -16.47 -10.44
N ARG A 207 -2.91 -17.74 -10.86
CA ARG A 207 -4.25 -18.29 -11.12
C ARG A 207 -5.10 -18.37 -9.86
N ASP A 208 -4.49 -18.81 -8.77
CA ASP A 208 -5.18 -19.01 -7.49
C ASP A 208 -5.52 -17.65 -6.85
N LEU A 209 -4.60 -16.69 -6.93
CA LEU A 209 -4.87 -15.32 -6.51
C LEU A 209 -6.06 -14.71 -7.27
N LEU A 210 -6.11 -14.90 -8.59
CA LEU A 210 -7.21 -14.35 -9.40
C LEU A 210 -8.54 -15.05 -9.12
N ARG A 211 -8.55 -16.34 -8.80
CA ARG A 211 -9.74 -17.06 -8.34
C ARG A 211 -10.23 -16.54 -6.98
N GLU A 212 -9.33 -16.48 -6.00
CA GLU A 212 -9.62 -15.94 -4.66
C GLU A 212 -10.23 -14.54 -4.73
N ARG A 213 -9.68 -13.67 -5.58
CA ARG A 213 -10.18 -12.29 -5.78
C ARG A 213 -11.55 -12.21 -6.44
N ARG A 214 -11.92 -13.19 -7.28
CA ARG A 214 -13.22 -13.26 -7.94
C ARG A 214 -14.30 -13.91 -7.07
N GLY A 215 -13.88 -14.58 -5.98
CA GLY A 215 -14.77 -15.38 -5.15
C GLY A 215 -15.10 -16.74 -5.78
N ASP A 216 -14.27 -17.21 -6.72
CA ASP A 216 -14.34 -18.55 -7.35
C ASP A 216 -13.56 -19.59 -6.53
#